data_AF-A0A4W5KL86-F1
#
_entry.id   AF-A0A4W5KL86-F1
#
_cell.length_a   1.000
_cell.length_b   1.000
_cell.length_c   1.000
_cell.angle_alpha   90.00
_cell.angle_beta   90.00
_cell.angle_gamma   90.00
#
_symmetry.space_group_name_H-M   'P 1'
#
loop_
_entity.id
_entity.type
_entity.pdbx_description
1 polymer ?
#
loop_
_entity_poly.entity_id
_entity_poly.type
_entity_poly.pdbx_seq_one_letter_code
_entity_poly.pdbx_strand_id
1 'polypeptide(L)'
;MIITDLKEIDSAEYKFRLLTTDEGRFSGLPGVMLTVTDILLEMDPTSVSEGERVTLRCRTKCTVGLNATYIWYKNGQRLNNPITSYNSLILDPVSSEDAGNYSCGVEGFERILSPEETLTVRYGPKNTSVSVSPSGEIVEGSSVTLTCSSDANPPVDKYTWYKKNGASMTGPEKTYNFTTISSEDSGEYYCGAENKYGRLNSSSVSVDVQYDPKNTSVSISPSGEIVEGSSVTLTCSSDANPPV
;
A
#
# COMPACT_ATOMS: atom_id res chain seq x y z
N MET A 1 10.28 49.61 13.97
CA MET A 1 10.49 48.77 12.77
C MET A 1 10.01 47.39 13.13
N ILE A 2 9.05 46.86 12.36
CA ILE A 2 8.60 45.47 12.47
C ILE A 2 9.05 44.81 11.18
N ILE A 3 9.81 43.72 11.27
CA ILE A 3 10.18 42.90 10.12
C ILE A 3 9.26 41.68 10.14
N THR A 4 8.55 41.45 9.04
CA THR A 4 7.66 40.29 8.85
C THR A 4 8.24 39.40 7.75
N ASP A 5 7.89 38.11 7.76
CA ASP A 5 8.31 37.13 6.76
C ASP A 5 9.83 37.01 6.58
N LEU A 6 10.55 36.98 7.70
CA LEU A 6 12.01 36.83 7.76
C LEU A 6 12.49 35.56 7.04
N LYS A 7 13.51 35.73 6.19
CA LYS A 7 14.26 34.67 5.50
C LYS A 7 15.68 34.59 6.02
N GLU A 8 16.39 33.49 5.76
CA GLU A 8 17.80 33.32 6.17
C GLU A 8 18.67 34.53 5.74
N ILE A 9 18.40 35.10 4.56
CA ILE A 9 19.08 36.28 4.02
C ILE A 9 18.88 37.58 4.81
N ASP A 10 17.86 37.66 5.66
CA ASP A 10 17.59 38.84 6.50
C ASP A 10 18.45 38.85 7.77
N SER A 11 19.25 37.81 7.98
CA SER A 11 20.22 37.73 9.08
C SER A 11 21.32 38.78 8.91
N ALA A 12 21.34 39.78 9.79
CA ALA A 12 22.28 40.89 9.75
C ALA A 12 22.36 41.62 11.10
N GLU A 13 23.34 42.53 11.24
CA GLU A 13 23.37 43.49 12.34
C GLU A 13 22.47 44.69 12.03
N TYR A 14 21.41 44.89 12.82
CA TYR A 14 20.48 46.01 12.67
C TYR A 14 20.89 47.15 13.60
N LYS A 15 20.97 48.36 13.04
CA LYS A 15 21.28 49.60 13.77
C LYS A 15 20.21 50.65 13.47
N PHE A 16 19.73 51.32 14.50
CA PHE A 16 18.91 52.51 14.29
C PHE A 16 19.79 53.72 14.02
N ARG A 17 19.34 54.59 13.11
CA ARG A 17 20.01 55.84 12.77
C ARG A 17 19.05 57.00 13.00
N LEU A 18 19.47 58.00 13.76
CA LEU A 18 18.76 59.25 13.97
C LEU A 18 19.44 60.35 13.15
N LEU A 19 18.63 61.13 12.44
CA LEU A 19 19.07 62.31 11.69
C LEU A 19 18.43 63.52 12.38
N THR A 20 19.24 64.41 12.96
CA THR A 20 18.74 65.68 13.50
C THR A 20 18.81 66.77 12.43
N THR A 21 17.96 67.79 12.55
CA THR A 21 17.90 68.93 11.61
C THR A 21 19.19 69.75 11.58
N ASP A 22 19.98 69.68 12.66
CA ASP A 22 21.15 70.54 12.91
C ASP A 22 22.47 69.77 12.76
N GLU A 23 22.58 68.94 11.71
CA GLU A 23 23.80 68.22 11.24
C GLU A 23 24.29 66.97 12.04
N GLY A 24 23.62 66.58 13.12
CA GLY A 24 23.97 65.38 13.89
C GLY A 24 23.48 64.08 13.26
N ARG A 25 24.39 63.13 12.95
CA ARG A 25 24.05 61.74 12.59
C ARG A 25 24.44 60.81 13.72
N PHE A 26 23.46 60.25 14.41
CA PHE A 26 23.69 59.32 15.50
C PHE A 26 23.27 57.91 15.09
N SER A 27 24.14 56.93 15.34
CA SER A 27 23.84 55.51 15.13
C SER A 27 23.87 54.80 16.48
N GLY A 28 22.88 53.96 16.74
CA GLY A 28 22.91 53.06 17.90
C GLY A 28 24.07 52.08 17.79
N LEU A 29 24.98 52.12 18.77
CA LEU A 29 26.07 51.16 18.93
C LEU A 29 26.06 50.62 20.37
N PRO A 30 26.16 49.30 20.59
CA PRO A 30 26.24 48.24 19.58
C PRO A 30 24.92 48.05 18.81
N GLY A 31 25.00 47.49 17.60
CA GLY A 31 23.80 47.04 16.89
C GLY A 31 23.20 45.79 17.52
N VAL A 32 22.04 45.38 17.02
CA VAL A 32 21.37 44.13 17.40
C VAL A 32 21.56 43.12 16.28
N MET A 33 22.18 41.99 16.57
CA MET A 33 22.28 40.88 15.61
C MET A 33 20.93 40.16 15.52
N LEU A 34 20.37 40.09 14.31
CA LEU A 34 19.27 39.20 13.97
C LEU A 34 19.85 37.99 13.25
N THR A 35 19.53 36.79 13.74
CA THR A 35 19.86 35.53 13.08
C THR A 35 18.56 34.83 12.73
N VAL A 36 18.31 34.62 11.45
CA VAL A 36 17.18 33.86 10.92
C VAL A 36 17.68 32.48 10.56
N THR A 37 17.03 31.46 11.09
CA THR A 37 17.43 30.07 10.97
C THR A 37 16.32 29.26 10.35
N ASP A 38 16.72 28.32 9.49
CA ASP A 38 15.82 27.35 8.90
C ASP A 38 15.99 25.99 9.60
N ILE A 39 14.92 25.20 9.65
CA ILE A 39 14.95 23.82 10.12
C ILE A 39 14.97 22.94 8.86
N LEU A 40 15.97 22.09 8.73
CA LEU A 40 16.14 21.22 7.58
C LEU A 40 16.02 19.77 8.00
N LEU A 41 15.15 19.03 7.31
CA LEU A 41 15.16 17.58 7.35
C LEU A 41 16.21 17.07 6.36
N GLU A 42 17.12 16.22 6.83
CA GLU A 42 18.04 15.47 5.98
C GLU A 42 17.61 13.99 5.97
N MET A 43 17.20 13.52 4.79
CA MET A 43 16.87 12.13 4.51
C MET A 43 17.79 11.55 3.44
N ASP A 44 18.76 10.73 3.85
CA ASP A 44 19.65 10.01 2.94
C ASP A 44 19.82 8.55 3.40
N PRO A 45 19.28 7.55 2.65
CA PRO A 45 18.55 7.69 1.38
C PRO A 45 17.06 8.04 1.57
N THR A 46 16.43 8.63 0.55
CA THR A 46 14.97 8.88 0.48
C THR A 46 14.15 7.67 0.06
N SER A 47 14.83 6.59 -0.34
CA SER A 47 14.18 5.33 -0.70
C SER A 47 14.94 4.13 -0.14
N VAL A 48 14.23 3.31 0.64
CA VAL A 48 14.77 2.18 1.40
C VAL A 48 13.93 0.94 1.19
N SER A 49 14.51 -0.24 1.40
CA SER A 49 13.78 -1.50 1.37
C SER A 49 13.20 -1.83 2.75
N GLU A 50 12.06 -2.51 2.78
CA GLU A 50 11.47 -3.01 4.03
C GLU A 50 12.44 -3.93 4.78
N GLY A 51 12.51 -3.77 6.10
CA GLY A 51 13.45 -4.47 6.98
C GLY A 51 14.80 -3.77 7.15
N GLU A 52 15.13 -2.78 6.33
CA GLU A 52 16.34 -1.97 6.52
C GLU A 52 16.17 -0.95 7.65
N ARG A 53 17.28 -0.36 8.08
CA ARG A 53 17.31 0.74 9.04
C ARG A 53 17.51 2.05 8.30
N VAL A 54 16.69 3.06 8.62
CA VAL A 54 16.91 4.44 8.16
C VAL A 54 16.93 5.41 9.33
N THR A 55 17.72 6.47 9.20
CA THR A 55 17.82 7.53 10.20
C THR A 55 17.58 8.87 9.54
N LEU A 56 16.52 9.55 9.97
CA LEU A 56 16.14 10.89 9.55
C LEU A 56 16.80 11.89 10.49
N ARG A 57 17.44 12.93 9.97
CA ARG A 57 18.17 13.91 10.79
C ARG A 57 17.55 15.30 10.68
N CYS A 58 17.21 15.88 11.81
CA CYS A 58 16.74 17.26 11.88
C CYS A 58 17.92 18.18 12.15
N ARG A 59 18.26 19.04 11.19
CA ARG A 59 19.31 20.04 11.33
C ARG A 59 18.72 21.41 11.58
N THR A 60 19.36 22.14 12.49
CA THR A 60 19.07 23.55 12.73
C THR A 60 20.37 24.28 13.04
N LYS A 61 20.49 25.51 12.55
CA LYS A 61 21.58 26.43 12.91
C LYS A 61 21.25 27.26 14.15
N CYS A 62 20.07 27.06 14.75
CA CYS A 62 19.68 27.74 15.98
C CYS A 62 20.66 27.43 17.11
N THR A 63 20.94 28.43 17.94
CA THR A 63 21.53 28.21 19.27
C THR A 63 20.44 27.65 20.19
N VAL A 64 19.97 26.44 19.91
CA VAL A 64 19.02 25.76 20.78
C VAL A 64 19.77 25.36 22.04
N GLY A 65 19.19 25.60 23.21
CA GLY A 65 19.82 25.21 24.48
C GLY A 65 20.25 23.74 24.46
N LEU A 66 21.25 23.38 25.27
CA LEU A 66 21.86 22.04 25.29
C LEU A 66 20.84 20.88 25.44
N ASN A 67 19.62 21.18 25.90
CA ASN A 67 18.51 20.24 26.12
C ASN A 67 17.34 20.46 25.15
N ALA A 68 17.61 20.73 23.88
CA ALA A 68 16.59 20.85 22.85
C ALA A 68 15.85 19.53 22.62
N THR A 69 14.52 19.54 22.68
CA THR A 69 13.69 18.41 22.25
C THR A 69 13.32 18.58 20.78
N TYR A 70 13.64 17.59 19.95
CA TYR A 70 13.21 17.55 18.55
C TYR A 70 11.86 16.84 18.42
N ILE A 71 10.97 17.44 17.66
CA ILE A 71 9.63 16.91 17.38
C ILE A 71 9.54 16.49 15.92
N TRP A 72 8.76 15.46 15.67
CA TRP A 72 8.66 14.81 14.37
C TRP A 72 7.21 14.67 13.94
N TYR A 73 6.98 14.86 12.66
CA TYR A 73 5.68 14.77 12.03
C TYR A 73 5.75 13.81 10.85
N LYS A 74 4.66 13.06 10.65
CA LYS A 74 4.45 12.20 9.50
C LYS A 74 3.07 12.49 8.92
N ASN A 75 3.01 12.80 7.63
CA ASN A 75 1.79 13.20 6.92
C ASN A 75 1.04 14.33 7.66
N GLY A 76 1.80 15.32 8.14
CA GLY A 76 1.28 16.44 8.94
C GLY A 76 0.87 16.12 10.39
N GLN A 77 0.94 14.86 10.83
CA GLN A 77 0.57 14.46 12.19
C GLN A 77 1.81 14.26 13.08
N ARG A 78 1.77 14.80 14.31
CA ARG A 78 2.87 14.64 15.28
C ARG A 78 3.00 13.17 15.68
N LEU A 79 4.23 12.65 15.64
CA LEU A 79 4.54 11.30 16.10
C LEU A 79 4.54 11.23 17.63
N ASN A 80 3.89 10.20 18.17
CA ASN A 80 3.84 9.95 19.60
C ASN A 80 4.96 8.97 19.99
N ASN A 81 5.81 9.36 20.94
CA ASN A 81 6.94 8.57 21.45
C ASN A 81 7.83 7.93 20.35
N PRO A 82 8.33 8.72 19.38
CA PRO A 82 9.24 8.19 18.36
C PRO A 82 10.55 7.69 18.98
N ILE A 83 11.16 6.69 18.35
CA ILE A 83 12.51 6.25 18.71
C ILE A 83 13.50 7.30 18.16
N THR A 84 14.06 8.11 19.06
CA THR A 84 14.96 9.19 18.68
C THR A 84 16.33 9.08 19.34
N SER A 85 17.35 9.57 18.65
CA SER A 85 18.69 9.78 19.20
C SER A 85 19.11 11.22 18.94
N TYR A 86 19.15 12.04 19.98
CA TYR A 86 19.42 13.48 19.90
C TYR A 86 18.48 14.18 18.88
N ASN A 87 18.99 14.58 17.72
CA ASN A 87 18.25 15.24 16.64
C ASN A 87 17.85 14.28 15.50
N SER A 88 17.87 12.97 15.76
CA SER A 88 17.60 11.94 14.75
C SER A 88 16.39 11.09 15.11
N LEU A 89 15.55 10.79 14.12
CA LEU A 89 14.47 9.78 14.19
C LEU A 89 14.98 8.48 13.56
N ILE A 90 14.86 7.39 14.30
CA ILE A 90 15.35 6.07 13.89
C ILE A 90 14.16 5.18 13.57
N LEU A 91 14.14 4.65 12.34
CA LEU A 91 13.20 3.62 11.90
C LEU A 91 13.99 2.33 11.71
N ASP A 92 13.75 1.35 12.58
CA ASP A 92 14.51 0.09 12.65
C ASP A 92 13.67 -1.01 13.32
N PRO A 93 13.13 -1.99 12.56
CA PRO A 93 13.15 -2.10 11.11
C PRO A 93 12.12 -1.17 10.43
N VAL A 94 12.40 -0.75 9.20
CA VAL A 94 11.44 -0.03 8.35
C VAL A 94 10.35 -0.99 7.85
N SER A 95 9.10 -0.55 7.88
CA SER A 95 7.92 -1.24 7.33
C SER A 95 7.28 -0.45 6.18
N SER A 96 6.45 -1.11 5.37
CA SER A 96 5.63 -0.41 4.35
C SER A 96 4.76 0.71 4.93
N GLU A 97 4.38 0.62 6.21
CA GLU A 97 3.59 1.65 6.88
C GLU A 97 4.41 2.92 7.12
N ASP A 98 5.74 2.84 7.19
CA ASP A 98 6.64 3.98 7.41
C ASP A 98 6.77 4.91 6.20
N ALA A 99 6.25 4.52 5.03
CA ALA A 99 6.20 5.42 3.89
C ALA A 99 5.35 6.66 4.17
N GLY A 100 5.79 7.83 3.71
CA GLY A 100 5.06 9.08 3.87
C GLY A 100 5.93 10.32 3.88
N ASN A 101 5.30 11.46 4.13
CA ASN A 101 5.96 12.76 4.20
C ASN A 101 6.39 13.04 5.63
N TYR A 102 7.67 13.29 5.85
CA TYR A 102 8.23 13.61 7.15
C TYR A 102 8.61 15.08 7.22
N SER A 103 8.38 15.68 8.37
CA SER A 103 8.94 16.97 8.74
C SER A 103 9.37 16.95 10.20
N CYS A 104 10.28 17.84 10.56
CA CYS A 104 10.80 17.94 11.91
C CYS A 104 10.75 19.39 12.42
N GLY A 105 10.79 19.54 13.72
CA GLY A 105 10.79 20.84 14.38
C GLY A 105 11.49 20.77 15.73
N VAL A 106 11.48 21.88 16.44
CA VAL A 106 11.99 21.98 17.81
C VAL A 106 10.83 22.32 18.74
N GLU A 107 10.75 21.61 19.87
CA GLU A 107 9.74 21.88 20.89
C GLU A 107 9.85 23.32 21.41
N GLY A 108 8.70 23.99 21.56
CA GLY A 108 8.63 25.43 21.86
C GLY A 108 8.67 26.34 20.62
N PHE A 109 9.06 25.82 19.45
CA PHE A 109 9.05 26.52 18.17
C PHE A 109 8.18 25.79 17.12
N GLU A 110 7.06 25.20 17.55
CA GLU A 110 6.21 24.33 16.73
C GLU A 110 5.61 25.00 15.48
N ARG A 111 5.67 26.34 15.38
CA ARG A 111 5.26 27.11 14.19
C ARG A 111 6.30 27.09 13.07
N ILE A 112 7.52 26.65 13.37
CA ILE A 112 8.64 26.59 12.44
C ILE A 112 8.96 25.11 12.29
N LEU A 113 8.51 24.51 11.19
CA LEU A 113 8.80 23.13 10.83
C LEU A 113 9.70 23.13 9.60
N SER A 114 10.47 22.05 9.43
CA SER A 114 11.16 21.82 8.19
C SER A 114 10.17 21.65 7.04
N PRO A 115 10.60 21.91 5.78
CA PRO A 115 9.92 21.38 4.62
C PRO A 115 9.66 19.87 4.76
N GLU A 116 8.59 19.40 4.15
CA GLU A 116 8.28 17.97 4.10
C GLU A 116 9.17 17.25 3.08
N GLU A 117 9.73 16.10 3.45
CA GLU A 117 10.41 15.18 2.54
C GLU A 117 9.74 13.80 2.56
N THR A 118 9.62 13.17 1.40
CA THR A 118 8.92 11.88 1.25
C THR A 118 9.88 10.70 1.41
N LEU A 119 9.64 9.86 2.41
CA LEU A 119 10.28 8.55 2.54
C LEU A 119 9.52 7.51 1.72
N THR A 120 10.21 6.89 0.75
CA THR A 120 9.66 5.82 -0.08
C THR A 120 10.15 4.46 0.39
N VAL A 121 9.26 3.63 0.93
CA VAL A 121 9.59 2.25 1.33
C VAL A 121 9.26 1.28 0.20
N ARG A 122 10.23 0.43 -0.17
CA ARG A 122 10.10 -0.59 -1.22
C ARG A 122 9.92 -1.97 -0.60
N TYR A 123 8.93 -2.70 -1.07
CA TYR A 123 8.53 -3.98 -0.49
C TYR A 123 7.98 -4.92 -1.57
N GLY A 124 8.04 -6.22 -1.26
CA GLY A 124 7.43 -7.27 -2.08
C GLY A 124 5.91 -7.27 -2.01
N PRO A 125 5.22 -8.08 -2.82
CA PRO A 125 3.76 -8.15 -2.82
C PRO A 125 3.14 -8.52 -1.46
N LYS A 126 2.11 -7.78 -1.05
CA LYS A 126 1.30 -7.94 0.16
C LYS A 126 -0.18 -7.96 -0.20
N ASN A 127 -1.01 -8.50 0.70
CA ASN A 127 -2.48 -8.55 0.55
C ASN A 127 -2.94 -9.12 -0.82
N THR A 128 -2.22 -10.10 -1.36
CA THR A 128 -2.55 -10.70 -2.66
C THR A 128 -3.87 -11.45 -2.57
N SER A 129 -4.83 -11.08 -3.42
CA SER A 129 -6.20 -11.60 -3.41
C SER A 129 -6.73 -11.82 -4.82
N VAL A 130 -7.72 -12.70 -4.94
CA VAL A 130 -8.45 -12.97 -6.19
C VAL A 130 -9.90 -12.55 -6.01
N SER A 131 -10.44 -11.89 -7.03
CA SER A 131 -11.86 -11.58 -7.15
C SER A 131 -12.44 -12.25 -8.40
N VAL A 132 -13.71 -12.61 -8.33
CA VAL A 132 -14.45 -13.29 -9.41
C VAL A 132 -15.58 -12.39 -9.87
N SER A 133 -15.73 -12.24 -11.18
CA SER A 133 -16.82 -11.49 -11.81
C SER A 133 -17.45 -12.31 -12.93
N PRO A 134 -18.78 -12.47 -13.00
CA PRO A 134 -19.78 -11.93 -12.07
C PRO A 134 -19.68 -12.56 -10.66
N SER A 135 -20.11 -11.82 -9.64
CA SER A 135 -20.25 -12.35 -8.28
C SER A 135 -21.57 -13.11 -8.18
N GLY A 136 -21.54 -14.41 -7.88
CA GLY A 136 -22.74 -15.22 -7.71
C GLY A 136 -22.67 -16.53 -8.47
N GLU A 137 -23.83 -16.99 -8.95
CA GLU A 137 -23.94 -18.23 -9.70
C GLU A 137 -23.22 -18.11 -11.05
N ILE A 138 -22.33 -19.07 -11.29
CA ILE A 138 -21.59 -19.17 -12.54
C ILE A 138 -22.24 -20.31 -13.32
N VAL A 139 -22.88 -19.97 -14.41
CA VAL A 139 -23.56 -20.96 -15.26
C VAL A 139 -22.64 -21.36 -16.41
N GLU A 140 -22.64 -22.63 -16.78
CA GLU A 140 -21.93 -23.13 -17.93
C GLU A 140 -22.28 -22.35 -19.20
N GLY A 141 -21.27 -22.04 -20.00
CA GLY A 141 -21.39 -21.22 -21.21
C GLY A 141 -21.30 -19.70 -20.96
N SER A 142 -21.35 -19.25 -19.70
CA SER A 142 -21.17 -17.83 -19.35
C SER A 142 -19.72 -17.38 -19.40
N SER A 143 -19.50 -16.05 -19.41
CA SER A 143 -18.18 -15.44 -19.30
C SER A 143 -17.84 -15.13 -17.84
N VAL A 144 -16.65 -15.54 -17.39
CA VAL A 144 -16.16 -15.31 -16.03
C VAL A 144 -14.76 -14.69 -16.08
N THR A 145 -14.54 -13.66 -15.27
CA THR A 145 -13.25 -13.00 -15.12
C THR A 145 -12.74 -13.17 -13.70
N LEU A 146 -11.54 -13.74 -13.57
CA LEU A 146 -10.76 -13.73 -12.34
C LEU A 146 -9.80 -12.54 -12.38
N THR A 147 -9.76 -11.73 -11.31
CA THR A 147 -8.83 -10.59 -11.21
C THR A 147 -7.95 -10.75 -9.97
N CYS A 148 -6.64 -10.70 -10.17
CA CYS A 148 -5.66 -10.71 -9.11
C CYS A 148 -5.35 -9.27 -8.66
N SER A 149 -5.32 -9.02 -7.36
CA SER A 149 -4.94 -7.74 -6.78
C SER A 149 -3.84 -7.96 -5.74
N SER A 150 -2.88 -7.06 -5.67
CA SER A 150 -1.79 -7.11 -4.69
C SER A 150 -1.22 -5.71 -4.47
N ASP A 151 -0.82 -5.42 -3.23
CA ASP A 151 -0.15 -4.19 -2.82
C ASP A 151 1.36 -4.41 -2.83
N ALA A 152 2.09 -3.64 -3.63
CA ALA A 152 3.53 -3.76 -3.78
C ALA A 152 4.16 -2.42 -4.19
N ASN A 153 5.38 -2.15 -3.73
CA ASN A 153 6.16 -0.99 -4.20
C ASN A 153 7.60 -1.39 -4.57
N PRO A 154 8.00 -1.31 -5.86
CA PRO A 154 7.21 -0.89 -7.02
C PRO A 154 6.06 -1.87 -7.32
N PRO A 155 5.13 -1.48 -8.21
CA PRO A 155 4.02 -2.33 -8.63
C PRO A 155 4.48 -3.71 -9.08
N VAL A 156 3.55 -4.67 -9.02
CA VAL A 156 3.79 -6.05 -9.44
C VAL A 156 4.22 -6.10 -10.91
N ASP A 157 5.34 -6.77 -11.18
CA ASP A 157 5.91 -6.92 -12.53
C ASP A 157 5.29 -8.11 -13.28
N LYS A 158 4.86 -9.14 -12.53
CA LYS A 158 4.33 -10.39 -13.10
C LYS A 158 3.22 -10.99 -12.23
N TYR A 159 2.12 -11.35 -12.89
CA TYR A 159 1.08 -12.21 -12.33
C TYR A 159 1.16 -13.62 -12.93
N THR A 160 0.86 -14.64 -12.14
CA THR A 160 0.76 -16.04 -12.60
C THR A 160 -0.47 -16.70 -12.01
N TRP A 161 -1.27 -17.39 -12.83
CA TRP A 161 -2.48 -18.05 -12.37
C TRP A 161 -2.28 -19.55 -12.17
N TYR A 162 -2.97 -20.08 -11.16
CA TYR A 162 -2.87 -21.47 -10.76
C TYR A 162 -4.26 -22.04 -10.48
N LYS A 163 -4.50 -23.27 -10.97
CA LYS A 163 -5.61 -24.13 -10.56
C LYS A 163 -5.04 -25.20 -9.63
N LYS A 164 -5.57 -25.35 -8.41
CA LYS A 164 -4.97 -26.19 -7.34
C LYS A 164 -4.74 -27.66 -7.74
N ASN A 165 -5.53 -28.18 -8.68
CA ASN A 165 -5.47 -29.55 -9.20
C ASN A 165 -5.13 -29.63 -10.70
N GLY A 166 -4.65 -28.54 -11.30
CA GLY A 166 -4.34 -28.45 -12.73
C GLY A 166 -2.93 -27.95 -13.01
N ALA A 167 -2.56 -27.90 -14.29
CA ALA A 167 -1.33 -27.23 -14.72
C ALA A 167 -1.42 -25.71 -14.44
N SER A 168 -0.25 -25.06 -14.28
CA SER A 168 -0.16 -23.60 -14.19
C SER A 168 -0.85 -22.96 -15.39
N MET A 169 -1.86 -22.14 -15.14
CA MET A 169 -2.54 -21.39 -16.20
C MET A 169 -1.70 -20.16 -16.50
N THR A 170 -0.98 -20.18 -17.61
CA THR A 170 0.01 -19.13 -17.88
C THR A 170 -0.61 -18.04 -18.76
N GLY A 171 -0.82 -16.87 -18.16
CA GLY A 171 -0.84 -15.58 -18.82
C GLY A 171 -0.21 -14.55 -17.89
N PRO A 172 0.67 -13.63 -18.35
CA PRO A 172 1.32 -12.61 -17.53
C PRO A 172 0.37 -11.48 -17.07
N GLU A 173 -0.94 -11.70 -17.16
CA GLU A 173 -1.94 -10.67 -17.00
C GLU A 173 -2.58 -10.69 -15.62
N LYS A 174 -2.90 -9.48 -15.13
CA LYS A 174 -3.63 -9.26 -13.89
C LYS A 174 -5.00 -9.95 -13.87
N THR A 175 -5.56 -10.21 -15.04
CA THR A 175 -6.88 -10.81 -15.24
C THR A 175 -6.78 -12.13 -16.00
N TYR A 176 -7.60 -13.11 -15.62
CA TYR A 176 -7.80 -14.35 -16.35
C TYR A 176 -9.26 -14.48 -16.76
N ASN A 177 -9.51 -14.56 -18.06
CA ASN A 177 -10.86 -14.52 -18.63
C ASN A 177 -11.24 -15.89 -19.22
N PHE A 178 -12.32 -16.45 -18.69
CA PHE A 178 -13.07 -17.53 -19.32
C PHE A 178 -14.12 -16.89 -20.23
N THR A 179 -13.95 -17.00 -21.55
CA THR A 179 -14.95 -16.53 -22.52
C THR A 179 -16.20 -17.40 -22.52
N THR A 180 -16.02 -18.70 -22.30
CA THR A 180 -17.09 -19.70 -22.24
C THR A 180 -16.65 -20.75 -21.24
N ILE A 181 -17.14 -20.64 -20.00
CA ILE A 181 -16.75 -21.54 -18.91
C ILE A 181 -17.48 -22.88 -19.00
N SER A 182 -16.79 -23.98 -18.71
CA SER A 182 -17.32 -25.35 -18.75
C SER A 182 -17.41 -25.98 -17.36
N SER A 183 -18.17 -27.06 -17.21
CA SER A 183 -18.19 -27.83 -15.95
C SER A 183 -16.81 -28.38 -15.53
N GLU A 184 -15.87 -28.55 -16.47
CA GLU A 184 -14.49 -28.97 -16.20
C GLU A 184 -13.63 -27.85 -15.60
N ASP A 185 -14.06 -26.59 -15.77
CA ASP A 185 -13.39 -25.41 -15.22
C ASP A 185 -13.70 -25.20 -13.73
N SER A 186 -14.65 -25.93 -13.15
CA SER A 186 -14.88 -25.91 -11.71
C SER A 186 -13.60 -26.26 -10.93
N GLY A 187 -13.38 -25.57 -9.81
CA GLY A 187 -12.26 -25.82 -8.91
C GLY A 187 -11.73 -24.60 -8.17
N GLU A 188 -10.62 -24.79 -7.47
CA GLU A 188 -9.95 -23.73 -6.70
C GLU A 188 -8.85 -23.03 -7.51
N TYR A 189 -8.94 -21.71 -7.59
CA TYR A 189 -8.03 -20.84 -8.31
C TYR A 189 -7.29 -19.90 -7.38
N TYR A 190 -6.00 -19.66 -7.64
CA TYR A 190 -5.20 -18.66 -6.93
C TYR A 190 -4.22 -17.99 -7.89
N CYS A 191 -3.73 -16.80 -7.52
CA CYS A 191 -2.72 -16.09 -8.30
C CYS A 191 -1.44 -15.89 -7.48
N GLY A 192 -0.30 -15.87 -8.17
CA GLY A 192 0.98 -15.40 -7.66
C GLY A 192 1.27 -14.01 -8.19
N ALA A 193 1.63 -13.09 -7.32
CA ALA A 193 2.15 -11.76 -7.66
C ALA A 193 3.65 -11.71 -7.35
N GLU A 194 4.43 -11.11 -8.26
CA GLU A 194 5.89 -11.02 -8.16
C GLU A 194 6.39 -9.63 -8.57
N ASN A 195 7.29 -9.06 -7.77
CA ASN A 195 8.11 -7.91 -8.15
C ASN A 195 9.58 -8.20 -7.79
N LYS A 196 10.48 -7.28 -8.12
CA LYS A 196 11.92 -7.44 -7.80
C LYS A 196 12.27 -7.62 -6.31
N TYR A 197 11.36 -7.34 -5.38
CA TYR A 197 11.58 -7.47 -3.92
C TYR A 197 10.97 -8.73 -3.32
N GLY A 198 10.14 -9.47 -4.06
CA GLY A 198 9.58 -10.71 -3.56
C GLY A 198 8.39 -11.22 -4.34
N ARG A 199 7.81 -12.28 -3.81
CA ARG A 199 6.68 -12.99 -4.42
C ARG A 199 5.70 -13.45 -3.34
N LEU A 200 4.41 -13.29 -3.60
CA LEU A 200 3.35 -13.76 -2.71
C LEU A 200 2.19 -14.36 -3.51
N ASN A 201 1.74 -15.54 -3.07
CA ASN A 201 0.54 -16.18 -3.61
C ASN A 201 -0.69 -15.72 -2.82
N SER A 202 -1.82 -15.55 -3.51
CA SER A 202 -3.12 -15.31 -2.89
C SER A 202 -3.67 -16.55 -2.20
N SER A 203 -4.68 -16.35 -1.35
CA SER A 203 -5.61 -17.41 -0.99
C SER A 203 -6.36 -17.94 -2.21
N SER A 204 -6.83 -19.18 -2.15
CA SER A 204 -7.67 -19.76 -3.21
C SER A 204 -9.09 -19.20 -3.16
N VAL A 205 -9.69 -19.07 -4.34
CA VAL A 205 -11.13 -18.84 -4.52
C VAL A 205 -11.74 -20.04 -5.23
N SER A 206 -12.93 -20.47 -4.78
CA SER A 206 -13.68 -21.54 -5.43
C SER A 206 -14.50 -20.97 -6.58
N VAL A 207 -14.37 -21.58 -7.75
CA VAL A 207 -15.23 -21.35 -8.91
C VAL A 207 -16.08 -22.61 -9.05
N ASP A 208 -17.38 -22.46 -8.82
CA ASP A 208 -18.37 -23.53 -8.94
C ASP A 208 -19.26 -23.25 -10.15
N VAL A 209 -19.09 -24.05 -11.21
CA VAL A 209 -19.84 -23.93 -12.44
C VAL A 209 -21.08 -24.81 -12.38
N GLN A 210 -22.25 -24.18 -12.39
CA GLN A 210 -23.54 -24.82 -12.45
C GLN A 210 -23.88 -25.22 -13.90
N TYR A 211 -24.50 -26.39 -14.07
CA TYR A 211 -24.88 -26.93 -15.36
C TYR A 211 -26.15 -27.78 -15.26
N ASP A 212 -26.95 -27.73 -16.31
CA ASP A 212 -28.17 -28.52 -16.45
C ASP A 212 -27.86 -30.03 -16.50
N PRO A 213 -28.82 -30.92 -16.14
CA PRO A 213 -28.61 -32.36 -16.17
C PRO A 213 -28.12 -32.90 -17.51
N LYS A 214 -26.95 -33.53 -17.48
CA LYS A 214 -26.31 -34.26 -18.58
C LYS A 214 -26.41 -35.76 -18.35
N ASN A 215 -26.21 -36.55 -19.41
CA ASN A 215 -26.18 -38.02 -19.38
C ASN A 215 -27.44 -38.66 -18.74
N THR A 216 -28.61 -38.06 -18.95
CA THR A 216 -29.88 -38.60 -18.41
C THR A 216 -30.20 -39.97 -19.01
N SER A 217 -30.42 -40.96 -18.15
CA SER A 217 -30.75 -42.33 -18.53
C SER A 217 -31.86 -42.89 -17.65
N VAL A 218 -32.70 -43.75 -18.23
CA VAL A 218 -33.76 -44.47 -17.51
C VAL A 218 -33.48 -45.96 -17.62
N SER A 219 -33.48 -46.64 -16.48
CA SER A 219 -33.30 -48.09 -16.38
C SER A 219 -34.50 -48.73 -15.70
N ILE A 220 -34.80 -49.98 -16.06
CA ILE A 220 -35.92 -50.74 -15.52
C ILE A 220 -35.40 -51.99 -14.81
N SER A 221 -35.96 -52.32 -13.65
CA SER A 221 -35.64 -53.52 -12.89
C SER A 221 -36.92 -54.18 -12.33
N PRO A 222 -37.19 -55.47 -12.64
CA PRO A 222 -36.44 -56.34 -13.55
C PRO A 222 -36.61 -55.95 -15.03
N SER A 223 -35.60 -56.21 -15.86
CA SER A 223 -35.65 -56.01 -17.31
C SER A 223 -36.05 -57.30 -18.03
N GLY A 224 -36.73 -57.18 -19.18
CA GLY A 224 -37.16 -58.33 -20.01
C GLY A 224 -38.68 -58.44 -20.18
N GLU A 225 -39.19 -59.63 -20.45
CA GLU A 225 -40.64 -59.91 -20.49
C GLU A 225 -41.25 -59.84 -19.09
N ILE A 226 -42.30 -59.06 -18.93
CA ILE A 226 -42.91 -58.76 -17.63
C ILE A 226 -44.33 -59.30 -17.62
N VAL A 227 -44.64 -60.14 -16.64
CA VAL A 227 -45.94 -60.78 -16.50
C VAL A 227 -46.93 -59.82 -15.85
N GLU A 228 -48.18 -59.85 -16.29
CA GLU A 228 -49.27 -59.08 -15.70
C GLU A 228 -49.37 -59.31 -14.18
N GLY A 229 -49.48 -58.21 -13.42
CA GLY A 229 -49.45 -58.23 -11.95
C GLY A 229 -48.06 -58.13 -11.31
N SER A 230 -46.98 -58.10 -12.11
CA SER A 230 -45.62 -57.87 -11.62
C SER A 230 -45.34 -56.40 -11.32
N SER A 231 -44.48 -56.13 -10.33
CA SER A 231 -43.98 -54.79 -10.03
C SER A 231 -42.63 -54.53 -10.70
N VAL A 232 -42.45 -53.31 -11.22
CA VAL A 232 -41.19 -52.86 -11.82
C VAL A 232 -40.74 -51.57 -11.18
N THR A 233 -39.43 -51.38 -11.09
CA THR A 233 -38.80 -50.13 -10.66
C THR A 233 -38.19 -49.45 -11.87
N LEU A 234 -38.57 -48.20 -12.10
CA LEU A 234 -37.90 -47.31 -13.06
C LEU A 234 -36.94 -46.40 -12.30
N THR A 235 -35.66 -46.45 -12.65
CA THR A 235 -34.62 -45.61 -12.06
C THR A 235 -34.13 -44.63 -13.12
N CYS A 236 -34.29 -43.33 -12.84
CA CYS A 236 -33.70 -42.25 -13.62
C CYS A 236 -32.36 -41.84 -13.01
N SER A 237 -31.33 -41.62 -13.83
CA SER A 237 -30.01 -41.16 -13.41
C SER A 237 -29.55 -40.03 -14.34
N SER A 238 -29.01 -38.95 -13.77
CA SER A 238 -28.44 -37.80 -14.50
C SER A 238 -27.30 -37.16 -13.70
N ASP A 239 -26.39 -36.49 -14.39
CA ASP A 239 -25.29 -35.71 -13.81
C ASP A 239 -25.60 -34.21 -13.91
N ALA A 240 -25.72 -33.51 -12.80
CA ALA A 240 -26.11 -32.09 -12.75
C ALA A 240 -25.43 -31.38 -11.58
N ASN A 241 -25.26 -30.06 -11.71
CA ASN A 241 -24.85 -29.19 -10.61
C ASN A 241 -25.72 -27.92 -10.58
N PRO A 242 -26.57 -27.71 -9.56
CA PRO A 242 -26.71 -28.51 -8.34
C PRO A 242 -27.36 -29.90 -8.57
N PRO A 243 -27.17 -30.87 -7.64
CA PRO A 243 -27.79 -32.18 -7.74
C PRO A 243 -29.33 -32.11 -7.71
N VAL A 244 -29.99 -32.93 -8.56
CA VAL A 244 -31.45 -33.00 -8.75
C VAL A 244 -32.07 -34.18 -8.02
#